data_AF-A0A194Q192-F1
#
_entry.id   AF-A0A194Q192-F1
#
_cell.length_a   1.000
_cell.length_b   1.000
_cell.length_c   1.000
_cell.angle_alpha   90.00
_cell.angle_beta   90.00
_cell.angle_gamma   90.00
#
_symmetry.space_group_name_H-M   'P 1'
#
loop_
_entity.id
_entity.type
_entity.pdbx_description
1 polymer ?
#
loop_
_entity_poly.entity_id
_entity_poly.type
_entity_poly.pdbx_seq_one_letter_code
_entity_poly.pdbx_strand_id
1 'polypeptide(L)'
;MIGLTQRLPAGVFANPDELSDLRRNKKLNAVLKNPVNIELPTELSTPNNVYITGKIVDGRVNLWLPVHARYHRAVAGGGSARNRIGPPTLFLACPDKRLDVCSMNDTPIVFLCNGSSREKCKWKEISYKMLTDTLIWDVPVGNTDHYYVVATGTAIVIIVGSLYLLKAIHDYKVGSKKKSS
;
A
#
# COMPACT_ATOMS: atom_id res chain seq x y z
N MET A 1 -21.24 14.50 3.19
CA MET A 1 -20.18 13.45 3.24
C MET A 1 -19.05 13.96 2.36
N ILE A 2 -17.80 13.68 2.70
CA ILE A 2 -16.65 13.98 1.85
C ILE A 2 -16.14 12.67 1.22
N GLY A 3 -15.69 12.77 -0.02
CA GLY A 3 -15.02 11.73 -0.77
C GLY A 3 -13.63 12.22 -1.13
N LEU A 4 -12.67 11.30 -1.20
CA LEU A 4 -11.30 11.59 -1.52
C LEU A 4 -10.82 10.50 -2.48
N THR A 5 -10.20 10.90 -3.59
CA THR A 5 -9.51 9.98 -4.49
C THR A 5 -8.02 10.25 -4.41
N GLN A 6 -7.26 9.27 -3.92
CA GLN A 6 -5.80 9.34 -3.91
C GLN A 6 -5.25 8.52 -5.06
N ARG A 7 -4.49 9.15 -5.94
CA ARG A 7 -3.70 8.45 -6.95
C ARG A 7 -2.37 8.02 -6.33
N LEU A 8 -2.07 6.72 -6.41
CA LEU A 8 -0.81 6.15 -5.96
C LEU A 8 0.07 5.82 -7.18
N PRO A 9 1.36 6.20 -7.18
CA PRO A 9 2.29 5.80 -8.23
C PRO A 9 2.53 4.29 -8.23
N ALA A 10 3.10 3.73 -9.30
CA ALA A 10 3.31 2.28 -9.42
C ALA A 10 4.11 1.69 -8.25
N GLY A 11 5.08 2.43 -7.71
CA GLY A 11 5.92 1.98 -6.59
C GLY A 11 5.30 2.12 -5.20
N VAL A 12 4.03 2.50 -5.09
CA VAL A 12 3.30 2.61 -3.83
C VAL A 12 1.93 1.93 -3.96
N PHE A 13 1.50 1.22 -2.93
CA PHE A 13 0.19 0.59 -2.91
C PHE A 13 -0.47 0.68 -1.53
N ALA A 14 -1.80 0.55 -1.50
CA ALA A 14 -2.52 0.29 -0.27
C ALA A 14 -2.88 -1.19 -0.22
N ASN A 15 -2.68 -1.83 0.93
CA ASN A 15 -2.90 -3.27 1.07
C ASN A 15 -4.42 -3.57 1.12
N PRO A 16 -4.97 -4.40 0.20
CA PRO A 16 -6.40 -4.72 0.18
C PRO A 16 -6.89 -5.38 1.49
N ASP A 17 -6.08 -6.23 2.11
CA ASP A 17 -6.45 -6.94 3.34
C ASP A 17 -6.51 -5.97 4.53
N GLU A 18 -5.51 -5.09 4.64
CA GLU A 18 -5.47 -4.02 5.64
C GLU A 18 -6.67 -3.08 5.50
N LEU A 19 -6.99 -2.65 4.27
CA LEU A 19 -8.15 -1.80 4.02
C LEU A 19 -9.47 -2.51 4.39
N SER A 20 -9.57 -3.81 4.11
CA SER A 20 -10.74 -4.62 4.49
C SER A 20 -10.92 -4.69 6.01
N ASP A 21 -9.83 -4.91 6.75
CA ASP A 21 -9.81 -4.94 8.21
C ASP A 21 -10.19 -3.59 8.82
N LEU A 22 -9.62 -2.50 8.31
CA LEU A 22 -9.94 -1.15 8.77
C LEU A 22 -11.40 -0.77 8.51
N ARG A 23 -11.95 -1.21 7.38
CA ARG A 23 -13.38 -1.03 7.06
C ARG A 23 -14.27 -1.84 7.97
N ARG A 24 -13.95 -3.12 8.21
CA ARG A 24 -14.70 -3.99 9.15
C ARG A 24 -14.73 -3.38 10.56
N ASN A 25 -13.61 -2.80 10.98
CA ASN A 25 -13.46 -2.16 12.28
C ASN A 25 -13.97 -0.71 12.33
N LYS A 26 -14.62 -0.22 11.27
CA LYS A 26 -15.17 1.15 11.15
C LYS A 26 -14.15 2.28 11.39
N LYS A 27 -12.85 2.00 11.18
CA LYS A 27 -11.76 2.97 11.36
C LYS A 27 -11.51 3.81 10.11
N LEU A 28 -11.67 3.20 8.93
CA LEU A 28 -11.45 3.85 7.63
C LEU A 28 -12.40 3.23 6.60
N ASN A 29 -13.09 4.06 5.82
CA ASN A 29 -13.86 3.57 4.67
C ASN A 29 -13.11 3.89 3.37
N ALA A 30 -12.28 2.94 2.94
CA ALA A 30 -11.47 3.06 1.74
C ALA A 30 -11.61 1.82 0.83
N VAL A 31 -11.58 2.04 -0.49
CA VAL A 31 -11.75 1.00 -1.51
C VAL A 31 -10.80 1.26 -2.68
N LEU A 32 -10.16 0.20 -3.16
CA LEU A 32 -9.29 0.24 -4.34
C LEU A 32 -10.13 0.26 -5.64
N LYS A 33 -9.70 1.05 -6.64
CA LYS A 33 -10.35 1.05 -7.96
C LYS A 33 -10.24 -0.32 -8.65
N ASN A 34 -9.03 -0.85 -8.67
CA ASN A 34 -8.69 -2.13 -9.27
C ASN A 34 -8.03 -3.04 -8.24
N PRO A 35 -8.14 -4.38 -8.38
CA PRO A 35 -7.37 -5.32 -7.59
C PRO A 35 -5.87 -5.02 -7.67
N VAL A 36 -5.17 -5.23 -6.56
CA VAL A 36 -3.74 -4.98 -6.45
C VAL A 36 -3.04 -6.28 -6.08
N ASN A 37 -2.09 -6.70 -6.91
CA ASN A 37 -1.13 -7.72 -6.50
C ASN A 37 -0.01 -7.05 -5.70
N ILE A 38 0.12 -7.40 -4.42
CA ILE A 38 1.09 -6.80 -3.50
C ILE A 38 2.52 -7.35 -3.71
N GLU A 39 2.65 -8.49 -4.38
CA GLU A 39 3.93 -9.17 -4.63
C GLU A 39 4.63 -8.67 -5.90
N LEU A 40 3.92 -7.92 -6.75
CA LEU A 40 4.52 -7.40 -7.97
C LEU A 40 5.55 -6.29 -7.65
N PRO A 41 6.73 -6.32 -8.31
CA PRO A 41 7.67 -5.20 -8.27
C PRO A 41 7.07 -3.94 -8.87
N THR A 42 7.65 -2.79 -8.53
CA THR A 42 7.36 -1.51 -9.19
C THR A 42 7.36 -1.62 -10.71
N GLU A 43 8.37 -2.25 -11.30
CA GLU A 43 8.59 -2.28 -12.76
C GLU A 43 7.50 -3.07 -13.52
N LEU A 44 6.76 -3.93 -12.82
CA LEU A 44 5.63 -4.70 -13.37
C LEU A 44 4.27 -4.21 -12.84
N SER A 45 4.27 -3.18 -12.01
CA SER A 45 3.07 -2.65 -11.38
C SER A 45 2.52 -1.45 -12.15
N THR A 46 1.23 -1.20 -11.99
CA THR A 46 0.58 -0.01 -12.55
C THR A 46 0.11 0.93 -11.45
N PRO A 47 0.08 2.25 -11.70
CA PRO A 47 -0.52 3.21 -10.77
C PRO A 47 -1.98 2.86 -10.48
N ASN A 48 -2.42 3.01 -9.23
CA ASN A 48 -3.79 2.71 -8.84
C ASN A 48 -4.42 3.88 -8.07
N ASN A 49 -5.75 3.94 -8.08
CA ASN A 49 -6.51 4.92 -7.33
C ASN A 49 -7.18 4.27 -6.12
N VAL A 50 -7.14 4.97 -4.99
CA VAL A 50 -7.86 4.60 -3.77
C VAL A 50 -8.93 5.64 -3.50
N TYR A 51 -10.16 5.17 -3.27
CA TYR A 51 -11.30 5.99 -2.92
C TYR A 51 -11.53 5.91 -1.42
N ILE A 52 -11.67 7.05 -0.76
CA ILE A 52 -11.90 7.17 0.68
C ILE A 52 -13.16 8.01 0.89
N THR A 53 -13.97 7.65 1.87
CA THR A 53 -15.15 8.44 2.26
C THR A 53 -15.15 8.73 3.75
N GLY A 54 -15.63 9.93 4.11
CA GLY A 54 -15.71 10.38 5.49
C GLY A 54 -16.97 11.20 5.75
N LYS A 55 -17.45 11.16 7.00
CA LYS A 55 -18.51 12.05 7.46
C LYS A 55 -17.88 13.32 8.03
N ILE A 56 -18.45 14.46 7.67
CA ILE A 56 -18.06 15.76 8.23
C ILE A 56 -18.81 15.92 9.55
N VAL A 57 -18.09 16.20 10.62
CA VAL A 57 -18.63 16.47 11.96
C VAL A 57 -18.09 17.82 12.39
N ASP A 58 -18.97 18.75 12.76
CA ASP A 58 -18.64 20.11 13.18
C ASP A 58 -17.71 20.85 12.21
N GLY A 59 -18.03 20.74 10.91
CA GLY A 59 -17.28 21.40 9.83
C GLY A 59 -15.89 20.80 9.56
N ARG A 60 -15.51 19.69 10.21
CA ARG A 60 -14.21 19.04 10.06
C ARG A 60 -14.33 17.55 9.76
N VAL A 61 -13.28 17.02 9.18
CA VAL A 61 -13.14 15.58 8.89
C VAL A 61 -11.65 15.24 8.88
N ASN A 62 -11.31 14.10 9.50
CA ASN A 62 -9.96 13.56 9.45
C ASN A 62 -9.98 12.28 8.60
N LEU A 63 -9.15 12.24 7.56
CA LEU A 63 -8.99 11.10 6.67
C LEU A 63 -7.51 10.74 6.58
N TRP A 64 -7.22 9.45 6.56
CA TRP A 64 -5.86 8.93 6.40
C TRP A 64 -5.91 7.67 5.54
N LEU A 65 -4.79 7.32 4.92
CA LEU A 65 -4.66 6.15 4.06
C LEU A 65 -3.33 5.44 4.37
N PRO A 66 -3.34 4.18 4.83
CA PRO A 66 -2.10 3.42 4.94
C PRO A 66 -1.60 3.07 3.54
N VAL A 67 -0.32 3.33 3.31
CA VAL A 67 0.36 3.04 2.04
C VAL A 67 1.70 2.40 2.31
N HIS A 68 2.11 1.52 1.39
CA HIS A 68 3.32 0.73 1.45
C HIS A 68 4.14 0.96 0.20
N ALA A 69 5.45 1.04 0.35
CA ALA A 69 6.37 1.04 -0.77
C ALA A 69 6.45 -0.37 -1.37
N ARG A 70 6.53 -0.45 -2.70
CA ARG A 70 6.86 -1.69 -3.39
C ARG A 70 8.35 -1.95 -3.39
N TYR A 71 8.69 -3.22 -3.49
CA TYR A 71 10.04 -3.60 -3.85
C TYR A 71 10.35 -3.16 -5.29
N HIS A 72 11.62 -2.79 -5.51
CA HIS A 72 12.17 -2.42 -6.80
C HIS A 72 13.21 -3.47 -7.20
N ARG A 73 13.37 -3.69 -8.51
CA ARG A 73 14.47 -4.54 -8.99
C ARG A 73 15.80 -3.92 -8.58
N ALA A 74 16.73 -4.77 -8.13
CA ALA A 74 18.08 -4.33 -7.78
C ALA A 74 18.80 -3.77 -9.03
N VAL A 75 19.67 -2.79 -8.80
CA VAL A 75 20.45 -2.11 -9.85
C VAL A 75 21.93 -2.01 -9.45
N ALA A 76 22.80 -1.84 -10.43
CA ALA A 76 24.23 -1.62 -10.18
C ALA A 76 24.42 -0.31 -9.41
N GLY A 77 25.28 -0.31 -8.39
CA GLY A 77 25.45 0.80 -7.46
C GLY A 77 24.31 1.01 -6.45
N GLY A 78 23.18 0.28 -6.57
CA GLY A 78 22.00 0.47 -5.73
C GLY A 78 21.39 1.87 -5.85
N GLY A 79 21.02 2.47 -4.72
CA GLY A 79 20.48 3.84 -4.65
C GLY A 79 19.05 3.90 -4.11
N SER A 80 18.30 4.91 -4.54
CA SER A 80 16.91 5.12 -4.10
C SER A 80 15.97 5.37 -5.28
N ALA A 81 14.79 4.74 -5.23
CA ALA A 81 13.69 4.97 -6.15
C ALA A 81 12.73 6.01 -5.58
N ARG A 82 12.47 7.07 -6.36
CA ARG A 82 11.65 8.20 -5.94
C ARG A 82 10.18 8.00 -6.28
N ASN A 83 9.34 7.86 -5.27
CA ASN A 83 7.88 7.87 -5.41
C ASN A 83 7.32 9.26 -5.13
N ARG A 84 6.51 9.78 -6.06
CA ARG A 84 5.81 11.05 -5.89
C ARG A 84 4.31 10.78 -5.70
N ILE A 85 3.79 11.12 -4.53
CA ILE A 85 2.38 11.00 -4.20
C ILE A 85 1.78 12.41 -4.27
N GLY A 86 1.10 12.67 -5.39
CA GLY A 86 0.44 13.94 -5.65
C GLY A 86 -0.74 14.22 -4.70
N PRO A 87 -1.23 15.47 -4.70
CA PRO A 87 -2.40 15.84 -3.91
C PRO A 87 -3.63 15.02 -4.33
N PRO A 88 -4.55 14.71 -3.40
CA PRO A 88 -5.76 13.96 -3.74
C PRO A 88 -6.77 14.80 -4.52
N THR A 89 -7.77 14.16 -5.11
CA THR A 89 -8.97 14.87 -5.61
C THR A 89 -10.06 14.77 -4.56
N LEU A 90 -10.66 15.90 -4.17
CA LEU A 90 -11.71 15.95 -3.17
C LEU A 90 -13.10 16.03 -3.83
N PHE A 91 -14.05 15.35 -3.21
CA PHE A 91 -15.43 15.30 -3.63
C PHE A 91 -16.37 15.59 -2.48
N LEU A 92 -17.45 16.31 -2.75
CA LEU A 92 -18.52 16.57 -1.79
C LEU A 92 -19.79 15.84 -2.24
N ALA A 93 -20.41 15.08 -1.33
CA ALA A 93 -21.76 14.59 -1.52
C ALA A 93 -22.74 15.70 -1.12
N CYS A 94 -23.64 16.04 -2.04
CA CYS A 94 -24.61 17.12 -1.90
C CYS A 94 -26.01 16.57 -1.62
N PRO A 95 -26.39 16.32 -0.36
CA PRO A 95 -27.76 15.96 -0.01
C PRO A 95 -28.72 17.17 -0.07
N ASP A 96 -28.19 18.39 0.06
CA ASP A 96 -28.94 19.65 0.08
C ASP A 96 -28.32 20.64 -0.92
N LYS A 97 -29.14 21.45 -1.57
CA LYS A 97 -28.76 22.42 -2.62
C LYS A 97 -28.33 23.79 -2.07
N ARG A 98 -28.20 23.93 -0.74
CA ARG A 98 -27.85 25.20 -0.10
C ARG A 98 -26.42 25.68 -0.36
N LEU A 99 -25.52 24.82 -0.81
CA LEU A 99 -24.18 25.22 -1.26
C LEU A 99 -24.20 25.44 -2.77
N ASP A 100 -23.60 26.53 -3.24
CA ASP A 100 -23.52 26.86 -4.68
C ASP A 100 -22.85 25.76 -5.50
N VAL A 101 -21.85 25.09 -4.92
CA VAL A 101 -21.16 23.93 -5.50
C VAL A 101 -22.14 22.77 -5.80
N CYS A 102 -23.19 22.63 -4.98
CA CYS A 102 -24.21 21.61 -5.16
C CYS A 102 -25.20 21.91 -6.31
N SER A 103 -25.18 23.13 -6.84
CA SER A 103 -25.97 23.56 -8.00
C SER A 103 -25.26 23.33 -9.35
N MET A 104 -23.97 22.98 -9.35
CA MET A 104 -23.21 22.67 -10.57
C MET A 104 -23.59 21.30 -11.17
N ASN A 105 -22.98 20.91 -12.30
CA ASN A 105 -23.19 19.59 -12.91
C ASN A 105 -22.56 18.45 -12.08
N ASP A 106 -23.19 17.27 -12.08
CA ASP A 106 -22.73 16.10 -11.31
C ASP A 106 -21.46 15.51 -11.92
N THR A 107 -20.51 15.09 -11.08
CA THR A 107 -19.40 14.23 -11.54
C THR A 107 -19.82 12.77 -11.36
N PRO A 108 -19.89 11.97 -12.44
CA PRO A 108 -20.34 10.58 -12.34
C PRO A 108 -19.23 9.72 -11.75
N ILE A 109 -19.21 9.56 -10.42
CA ILE A 109 -18.25 8.70 -9.71
C ILE A 109 -18.98 7.54 -9.07
N VAL A 110 -19.03 6.41 -9.79
CA VAL A 110 -19.77 5.20 -9.40
C VAL A 110 -19.12 4.46 -8.22
N PHE A 111 -17.81 4.61 -8.02
CA PHE A 111 -17.06 3.86 -7.00
C PHE A 111 -17.28 4.36 -5.56
N LEU A 112 -17.65 5.63 -5.38
CA LEU A 112 -17.93 6.21 -4.06
C LEU A 112 -19.34 5.87 -3.53
N CYS A 113 -20.10 5.05 -4.26
CA CYS A 113 -21.54 4.84 -4.03
C CYS A 113 -21.89 3.67 -3.13
N ASN A 114 -20.92 2.86 -2.70
CA ASN A 114 -21.10 1.69 -1.83
C ASN A 114 -22.42 0.91 -2.06
N GLY A 115 -22.66 0.48 -3.30
CA GLY A 115 -23.83 -0.34 -3.66
C GLY A 115 -25.18 0.40 -3.76
N SER A 116 -25.23 1.73 -3.63
CA SER A 116 -26.45 2.51 -3.88
C SER A 116 -26.70 2.71 -5.39
N SER A 117 -27.97 2.90 -5.77
CA SER A 117 -28.35 3.13 -7.17
C SER A 117 -27.63 4.35 -7.75
N ARG A 118 -27.25 4.28 -9.04
CA ARG A 118 -26.50 5.34 -9.76
C ARG A 118 -27.16 6.73 -9.63
N GLU A 119 -28.48 6.77 -9.45
CA GLU A 119 -29.28 7.99 -9.34
C GLU A 119 -29.05 8.78 -8.04
N LYS A 120 -28.64 8.11 -6.95
CA LYS A 120 -28.43 8.76 -5.63
C LYS A 120 -26.99 9.17 -5.36
N CYS A 121 -26.08 8.84 -6.25
CA CYS A 121 -24.65 9.00 -6.04
C CYS A 121 -24.08 10.19 -6.82
N LYS A 122 -24.49 11.38 -6.39
CA LYS A 122 -24.09 12.65 -7.01
C LYS A 122 -22.96 13.27 -6.21
N TRP A 123 -21.74 13.12 -6.70
CA TRP A 123 -20.54 13.72 -6.13
C TRP A 123 -20.15 14.96 -6.93
N LYS A 124 -19.62 15.97 -6.24
CA LYS A 124 -19.06 17.19 -6.84
C LYS A 124 -17.59 17.27 -6.54
N GLU A 125 -16.75 17.38 -7.56
CA GLU A 125 -15.36 17.74 -7.34
C GLU A 125 -15.28 19.15 -6.76
N ILE A 126 -14.44 19.32 -5.73
CA ILE A 126 -14.26 20.62 -5.07
C ILE A 126 -12.81 21.05 -5.15
N SER A 127 -12.60 22.33 -5.40
CA SER A 127 -11.29 22.95 -5.27
C SER A 127 -10.96 23.17 -3.80
N TYR A 128 -9.69 23.05 -3.46
CA TYR A 128 -9.20 23.22 -2.10
C TYR A 128 -7.75 23.71 -2.13
N LYS A 129 -7.29 24.28 -1.02
CA LYS A 129 -5.92 24.73 -0.87
C LYS A 129 -5.15 23.70 -0.06
N MET A 130 -4.12 23.12 -0.65
CA MET A 130 -3.16 22.28 0.07
C MET A 130 -2.31 23.16 1.00
N LEU A 131 -2.08 22.65 2.21
CA LEU A 131 -1.16 23.27 3.18
C LEU A 131 0.28 22.74 3.03
N THR A 132 0.44 21.61 2.35
CA THR A 132 1.71 20.91 2.17
C THR A 132 1.99 20.63 0.70
N ASP A 133 3.26 20.51 0.36
CA ASP A 133 3.69 20.11 -0.97
C ASP A 133 3.41 18.63 -1.28
N THR A 134 3.71 18.23 -2.51
CA THR A 134 3.65 16.84 -2.96
C THR A 134 4.55 15.96 -2.08
N LEU A 135 4.00 14.83 -1.62
CA LEU A 135 4.75 13.90 -0.80
C LEU A 135 5.77 13.14 -1.67
N ILE A 136 7.04 13.24 -1.30
CA ILE A 136 8.15 12.54 -1.93
C ILE A 136 8.63 11.44 -0.99
N TRP A 137 8.61 10.20 -1.46
CA TRP A 137 9.08 9.04 -0.72
C TRP A 137 10.19 8.32 -1.50
N ASP A 138 11.43 8.50 -1.05
CA ASP A 138 12.59 7.82 -1.60
C ASP A 138 12.76 6.46 -0.91
N VAL A 139 12.70 5.38 -1.69
CA VAL A 139 12.72 3.98 -1.22
C VAL A 139 14.04 3.34 -1.65
N PRO A 140 14.80 2.69 -0.74
CA PRO A 140 16.08 2.08 -1.10
C PRO A 140 15.92 0.95 -2.11
N VAL A 141 16.87 0.85 -3.04
CA VAL A 141 16.94 -0.17 -4.08
C VAL A 141 18.16 -1.06 -3.83
N GLY A 142 17.99 -2.37 -4.04
CA GLY A 142 19.08 -3.34 -3.87
C GLY A 142 20.27 -3.05 -4.79
N ASN A 143 21.48 -3.28 -4.29
CA ASN A 143 22.71 -3.15 -5.07
C ASN A 143 23.11 -4.50 -5.65
N THR A 144 23.14 -4.63 -6.99
CA THR A 144 23.59 -5.86 -7.66
C THR A 144 25.09 -6.11 -7.54
N ASP A 145 25.90 -5.10 -7.24
CA ASP A 145 27.36 -5.24 -7.12
C ASP A 145 27.74 -6.15 -5.94
N HIS A 146 26.89 -6.18 -4.91
CA HIS A 146 27.08 -7.04 -3.74
C HIS A 146 26.57 -8.47 -3.95
N TYR A 147 25.97 -8.77 -5.12
CA TYR A 147 25.30 -10.05 -5.36
C TYR A 147 26.21 -11.25 -5.09
N TYR A 148 27.40 -11.29 -5.70
CA TYR A 148 28.32 -12.42 -5.57
C TYR A 148 28.85 -12.56 -4.15
N VAL A 149 29.21 -11.44 -3.50
CA VAL A 149 29.72 -11.45 -2.13
C VAL A 149 28.67 -12.01 -1.16
N VAL A 150 27.44 -11.51 -1.26
CA VAL A 150 26.32 -11.95 -0.41
C VAL A 150 25.95 -13.41 -0.71
N ALA A 151 25.88 -13.80 -1.98
CA ALA A 151 25.54 -15.16 -2.38
C ALA A 151 26.57 -16.18 -1.87
N THR A 152 27.86 -15.91 -2.10
CA THR A 152 28.95 -16.81 -1.66
C THR A 152 29.01 -16.90 -0.13
N GLY A 153 28.94 -15.77 0.57
CA GLY A 153 28.92 -15.77 2.04
C GLY A 153 27.74 -16.56 2.60
N THR A 154 26.54 -16.37 2.03
CA THR A 154 25.33 -17.09 2.44
C THR A 154 25.49 -18.60 2.18
N ALA A 155 26.03 -19.00 1.03
CA ALA A 155 26.26 -20.40 0.70
C ALA A 155 27.24 -21.07 1.69
N ILE A 156 28.35 -20.40 2.04
CA ILE A 156 29.32 -20.92 3.02
C ILE A 156 28.65 -21.12 4.39
N VAL A 157 27.91 -20.12 4.87
CA VAL A 157 27.20 -20.21 6.16
C VAL A 157 26.19 -21.36 6.15
N ILE A 158 25.44 -21.53 5.06
CA ILE A 158 24.49 -22.65 4.91
C ILE A 158 25.23 -24.00 4.96
N ILE A 159 26.35 -24.15 4.24
CA ILE A 159 27.12 -25.40 4.21
C ILE A 159 27.67 -25.73 5.59
N VAL A 160 28.34 -24.78 6.24
CA VAL A 160 28.94 -24.97 7.57
C VAL A 160 27.86 -25.26 8.62
N GLY A 161 26.77 -24.50 8.60
CA GLY A 161 25.63 -24.71 9.50
C GLY A 161 24.98 -26.09 9.30
N SER A 162 24.81 -26.51 8.04
CA SER A 162 24.26 -27.83 7.72
C SER A 162 25.16 -28.96 8.20
N LEU A 163 26.48 -28.85 7.98
CA LEU A 163 27.46 -29.83 8.47
C LEU A 163 27.47 -29.92 10.00
N TYR A 164 27.38 -28.77 10.68
CA TYR A 164 27.30 -28.73 12.14
C TYR A 164 26.05 -29.45 12.67
N LEU A 165 24.89 -29.19 12.06
CA LEU A 165 23.63 -29.86 12.43
C LEU A 165 23.72 -31.37 12.18
N LEU A 166 24.25 -31.80 11.04
CA LEU A 166 24.45 -33.21 10.72
C LEU A 166 25.37 -33.91 11.74
N LYS A 167 26.48 -33.26 12.12
CA LYS A 167 27.39 -33.75 13.16
C LYS A 167 26.68 -33.87 14.52
N ALA A 168 25.96 -32.84 14.93
CA ALA A 168 25.22 -32.85 16.20
C ALA A 168 24.18 -33.98 16.25
N ILE A 169 23.42 -34.18 15.17
CA ILE A 169 22.44 -35.27 15.05
C ILE A 169 23.13 -36.64 15.10
N HIS A 170 24.26 -36.80 14.40
CA HIS A 170 25.03 -38.03 14.41
C HIS A 170 25.54 -38.36 15.83
N ASP A 171 26.16 -37.39 16.50
CA ASP A 171 26.73 -37.56 17.83
C ASP A 171 25.64 -37.86 18.87
N TYR A 172 24.46 -37.21 18.75
CA TYR A 172 23.27 -37.53 19.56
C TYR A 172 22.79 -38.97 19.36
N LYS A 173 22.66 -39.42 18.09
CA LYS A 173 22.18 -40.78 17.78
C LYS A 173 23.16 -41.86 18.27
N VAL A 174 24.46 -41.63 18.12
CA VAL A 174 25.51 -42.54 18.62
C VAL A 174 25.49 -42.58 20.15
N GLY A 175 25.37 -41.42 20.82
CA GLY A 175 25.25 -41.35 22.27
C GLY A 175 23.99 -42.03 22.83
N SER A 176 22.85 -41.89 22.14
CA SER A 176 21.60 -42.56 22.51
C SER A 176 21.69 -44.09 22.37
N LYS A 177 22.39 -44.60 21.34
CA LYS A 177 22.63 -46.04 21.19
C LYS A 177 23.53 -46.59 22.29
N LYS A 178 24.57 -45.85 22.69
CA LYS A 178 25.46 -46.25 23.80
C LYS A 178 24.76 -46.28 25.17
N LYS A 179 23.69 -45.51 25.38
CA LYS A 179 22.90 -45.54 26.62
C LYS A 179 21.82 -46.63 26.66
N SER A 180 21.49 -47.22 25.52
CA SER A 180 20.46 -48.26 25.38
C SER A 180 21.03 -49.69 25.34
N SER A 181 22.36 -49.82 25.37
CA SER A 181 23.10 -51.08 25.47
C SER A 181 23.79 -51.19 26.81
#